data_AF-A0A661R948-F1
#
_entry.id   AF-A0A661R948-F1
#
_cell.length_a   1.000
_cell.length_b   1.000
_cell.length_c   1.000
_cell.angle_alpha   90.00
_cell.angle_beta   90.00
_cell.angle_gamma   90.00
#
_symmetry.space_group_name_H-M   'P 1'
#
loop_
_entity.id
_entity.type
_entity.pdbx_description
1 polymer ?
#
loop_
_entity_poly.entity_id
_entity_poly.type
_entity_poly.pdbx_seq_one_letter_code
_entity_poly.pdbx_strand_id
1 'polypeptide(L)'
;MVTIESALQVLKRCGGDLDMDSGKLIIPSEVLGKEDVKKAVHVLKEAGPDKVRAIQKRPYINNHGALAIPLNSDPKFHWWAGGQNIIEILRELKAAPEVIASYVPGGLA
;
A
#
# COMPACT_ATOMS: atom_id res chain seq x y z
N MET A 1 8.95 3.63 20.60
CA MET A 1 9.97 3.67 19.51
C MET A 1 9.22 3.70 18.20
N VAL A 2 9.47 4.69 17.34
CA VAL A 2 8.83 4.75 16.01
C VAL A 2 9.54 3.74 15.11
N THR A 3 8.78 2.80 14.55
CA THR A 3 9.26 1.79 13.60
C THR A 3 8.94 2.21 12.18
N ILE A 4 9.57 1.59 11.18
CA ILE A 4 9.27 1.85 9.77
C ILE A 4 7.78 1.57 9.47
N GLU A 5 7.21 0.48 10.00
CA GLU A 5 5.79 0.14 9.83
C GLU A 5 4.85 1.20 10.42
N SER A 6 5.13 1.64 11.65
CA SER A 6 4.31 2.68 12.29
C SER A 6 4.46 4.04 11.62
N ALA A 7 5.65 4.37 11.10
CA ALA A 7 5.89 5.56 10.30
C ALA A 7 5.08 5.56 9.00
N LEU A 8 5.04 4.43 8.27
CA LEU A 8 4.20 4.28 7.08
C LEU A 8 2.71 4.45 7.41
N GLN A 9 2.24 3.87 8.52
CA GLN A 9 0.85 4.02 8.95
C GLN A 9 0.50 5.48 9.26
N VAL A 10 1.41 6.24 9.88
CA VAL A 10 1.21 7.66 10.15
C VAL A 10 1.07 8.46 8.85
N LEU A 11 1.94 8.22 7.87
CA LEU A 11 1.84 8.88 6.56
C LEU A 11 0.51 8.57 5.88
N LYS A 12 0.14 7.27 5.82
CA LYS A 12 -1.11 6.83 5.18
C LYS A 12 -2.34 7.45 5.83
N ARG A 13 -2.38 7.53 7.17
CA ARG A 13 -3.48 8.19 7.92
C ARG A 13 -3.61 9.69 7.62
N CYS A 14 -2.51 10.32 7.20
CA CYS A 14 -2.48 11.74 6.89
C CYS A 14 -2.60 12.03 5.39
N GLY A 15 -2.92 11.03 4.56
CA GLY A 15 -2.99 11.18 3.10
C GLY A 15 -1.63 11.30 2.40
N GLY A 16 -0.54 11.02 3.12
CA GLY A 16 0.81 10.93 2.56
C GLY A 16 1.17 9.52 2.12
N ASP A 17 2.18 9.43 1.28
CA ASP A 17 2.68 8.18 0.72
C ASP A 17 4.18 8.19 0.46
N LEU A 18 4.75 7.02 0.18
CA LEU A 18 6.11 6.87 -0.35
C LEU A 18 5.99 6.35 -1.78
N ASP A 19 6.45 7.14 -2.74
CA ASP A 19 6.66 6.70 -4.11
C ASP A 19 7.84 5.72 -4.12
N MET A 20 7.56 4.47 -4.48
CA MET A 20 8.51 3.37 -4.45
C MET A 20 9.39 3.29 -5.71
N ASP A 21 8.97 3.93 -6.80
CA ASP A 21 9.73 4.01 -8.05
C ASP A 21 10.79 5.12 -7.96
N SER A 22 10.42 6.28 -7.40
CA SER A 22 11.32 7.41 -7.23
C SER A 22 11.99 7.50 -5.86
N GLY A 23 11.50 6.73 -4.88
CA GLY A 23 11.96 6.79 -3.48
C GLY A 23 11.56 8.08 -2.76
N LYS A 24 10.60 8.84 -3.30
CA LYS A 24 10.20 10.15 -2.77
C LYS A 24 9.00 10.06 -1.84
N LEU A 25 9.05 10.79 -0.73
CA LEU A 25 7.91 10.94 0.17
C LEU A 25 6.95 12.00 -0.38
N ILE A 26 5.71 11.60 -0.62
CA ILE A 26 4.60 12.46 -1.00
C ILE A 26 3.86 12.80 0.30
N ILE A 27 3.83 14.07 0.69
CA ILE A 27 3.23 14.48 1.96
C ILE A 27 2.41 15.76 1.71
N PRO A 28 1.14 15.80 2.12
CA PRO A 28 0.36 17.03 2.07
C PRO A 28 1.02 18.13 2.92
N SER A 29 1.12 19.34 2.37
CA SER A 29 1.75 20.47 3.06
C SER A 29 1.06 20.81 4.39
N GLU A 30 -0.26 20.56 4.47
CA GLU A 30 -1.11 20.77 5.66
C GLU A 30 -0.68 19.93 6.87
N VAL A 31 -0.09 18.75 6.64
CA VAL A 31 0.28 17.82 7.71
C VAL A 31 1.78 17.82 8.01
N LEU A 32 2.60 18.46 7.17
CA LEU A 32 4.05 18.50 7.29
C LEU A 32 4.53 19.12 8.62
N GLY A 33 3.72 20.01 9.22
CA GLY A 33 4.01 20.66 10.50
C GLY A 33 3.85 19.74 11.71
N LYS A 34 3.08 18.65 11.60
CA LYS A 34 2.74 17.77 12.73
C LYS A 34 3.95 16.97 13.21
N GLU A 35 4.16 16.92 14.52
CA GLU A 35 5.32 16.26 15.13
C GLU A 35 5.39 14.76 14.77
N ASP A 36 4.24 14.08 14.75
CA ASP A 36 4.16 12.66 14.39
C ASP A 36 4.59 12.41 12.95
N VAL A 37 4.21 13.30 12.04
CA VAL A 37 4.61 13.24 10.62
C VAL A 37 6.10 13.50 10.48
N LYS A 38 6.66 14.49 11.19
CA LYS A 38 8.11 14.76 11.16
C LYS A 38 8.93 13.57 11.66
N LYS A 39 8.51 12.93 12.74
CA LYS A 39 9.14 11.71 13.27
C LYS A 39 9.06 10.56 12.27
N ALA A 40 7.89 10.34 11.67
CA ALA A 40 7.71 9.31 10.64
C ALA A 40 8.62 9.54 9.42
N VAL A 41 8.69 10.77 8.93
CA VAL A 41 9.55 11.17 7.80
C VAL A 41 11.02 10.92 8.11
N HIS A 42 11.47 11.26 9.33
CA HIS A 42 12.85 11.03 9.74
C HIS A 42 13.20 9.54 9.70
N VAL A 43 12.38 8.69 10.30
CA VAL A 43 12.57 7.22 10.31
C VAL A 43 12.60 6.65 8.89
N LEU A 44 11.72 7.11 7.99
CA LEU A 44 11.66 6.61 6.62
C LEU A 44 12.86 7.06 5.78
N LYS A 45 13.34 8.29 6.00
CA LYS A 45 14.57 8.80 5.35
C LYS A 45 15.81 8.03 5.81
N GLU A 46 15.93 7.73 7.11
CA GLU A 46 17.04 6.95 7.65
C GLU A 46 17.01 5.48 7.21
N ALA A 47 15.82 4.90 7.10
CA ALA A 47 15.67 3.52 6.63
C ALA A 47 16.08 3.38 5.17
N GLY A 48 15.72 4.36 4.34
CA GLY A 48 15.88 4.29 2.89
C GLY A 48 14.87 3.37 2.20
N PRO A 49 14.74 3.46 0.87
CA PRO A 49 13.71 2.75 0.11
C PRO A 49 13.88 1.22 0.19
N ASP A 50 15.10 0.71 0.26
CA ASP A 50 15.36 -0.73 0.29
C ASP A 50 14.86 -1.41 1.57
N LYS A 51 15.09 -0.80 2.74
CA LYS A 51 14.57 -1.32 4.01
C LYS A 51 13.05 -1.20 4.08
N VAL A 52 12.49 -0.13 3.52
CA VAL A 52 11.03 0.01 3.43
C VAL A 52 10.45 -1.10 2.55
N ARG A 53 11.05 -1.38 1.38
CA ARG A 53 10.64 -2.50 0.51
C ARG A 53 10.72 -3.86 1.20
N ALA A 54 11.77 -4.11 1.97
CA ALA A 54 12.02 -5.40 2.62
C ALA A 54 10.92 -5.79 3.63
N ILE A 55 10.21 -4.81 4.19
CA ILE A 55 9.12 -5.04 5.16
C ILE A 55 7.73 -4.94 4.54
N GLN A 56 7.60 -4.51 3.28
CA GLN A 56 6.30 -4.42 2.64
C GLN A 56 5.75 -5.80 2.34
N LYS A 57 4.51 -6.05 2.77
CA LYS A 57 3.83 -7.31 2.50
C LYS A 57 3.18 -7.26 1.14
N ARG A 58 3.37 -8.29 0.32
CA ARG A 58 2.61 -8.41 -0.93
C ARG A 58 1.13 -8.69 -0.63
N PRO A 59 0.21 -8.19 -1.47
CA PRO A 59 -1.17 -8.68 -1.47
C PRO A 59 -1.21 -10.18 -1.73
N TYR A 60 -2.27 -10.83 -1.27
CA TYR A 60 -2.46 -12.27 -1.42
C TYR A 60 -3.95 -12.61 -1.46
N ILE A 61 -4.26 -13.80 -1.98
CA ILE A 61 -5.60 -14.38 -1.86
C ILE A 61 -5.64 -15.19 -0.57
N ASN A 62 -6.59 -14.87 0.32
CA ASN A 62 -6.74 -15.58 1.58
C ASN A 62 -7.48 -16.92 1.38
N ASN A 63 -7.60 -17.70 2.45
CA ASN A 63 -8.24 -19.03 2.41
C ASN A 63 -9.75 -18.98 2.08
N HIS A 64 -10.37 -17.80 2.08
CA HIS A 64 -11.77 -17.59 1.69
C HIS A 64 -11.92 -17.20 0.22
N GLY A 65 -10.83 -17.19 -0.56
CA GLY A 65 -10.85 -16.74 -1.95
C GLY A 65 -10.96 -15.22 -2.11
N ALA A 66 -10.71 -14.45 -1.03
CA ALA A 66 -10.78 -13.00 -1.06
C ALA A 66 -9.40 -12.34 -1.16
N LEU A 67 -9.33 -11.23 -1.88
CA LEU A 67 -8.13 -10.40 -2.01
C LEU A 67 -7.85 -9.69 -0.68
N ALA A 68 -6.75 -10.04 -0.04
CA ALA A 68 -6.23 -9.37 1.14
C ALA A 68 -5.05 -8.48 0.75
N ILE A 69 -5.20 -7.17 0.96
CA ILE A 69 -4.15 -6.17 0.69
C ILE A 69 -3.70 -5.59 2.03
N PRO A 70 -2.50 -5.96 2.52
CA PRO A 70 -1.93 -5.37 3.72
C PRO A 70 -1.78 -3.85 3.60
N LEU A 71 -2.01 -3.11 4.69
CA LEU A 71 -1.83 -1.65 4.70
C LEU A 71 -0.39 -1.22 4.40
N ASN A 72 0.58 -2.09 4.69
CA ASN A 72 1.99 -1.90 4.38
C ASN A 72 2.39 -2.56 3.05
N SER A 73 1.45 -2.92 2.18
CA SER A 73 1.78 -3.30 0.81
C SER A 73 2.17 -2.09 -0.02
N ASP A 74 2.73 -2.34 -1.20
CA ASP A 74 2.99 -1.29 -2.18
C ASP A 74 1.70 -0.48 -2.43
N PRO A 75 1.77 0.86 -2.41
CA PRO A 75 0.61 1.72 -2.62
C PRO A 75 -0.13 1.47 -3.92
N LYS A 76 0.56 0.98 -4.96
CA LYS A 76 -0.08 0.61 -6.23
C LYS A 76 -1.19 -0.42 -6.03
N PHE A 77 -1.13 -1.24 -4.98
CA PHE A 77 -2.17 -2.23 -4.70
C PHE A 77 -3.36 -1.67 -3.90
N HIS A 78 -3.29 -0.44 -3.39
CA HIS A 78 -4.37 0.19 -2.62
C HIS A 78 -5.42 0.78 -3.57
N TRP A 79 -6.20 -0.08 -4.23
CA TRP A 79 -7.21 0.31 -5.23
C TRP A 79 -8.20 1.37 -4.70
N TRP A 80 -8.50 1.36 -3.40
CA TRP A 80 -9.36 2.35 -2.73
C TRP A 80 -8.71 3.73 -2.54
N ALA A 81 -7.41 3.85 -2.80
CA ALA A 81 -6.62 5.07 -2.60
C ALA A 81 -5.99 5.57 -3.91
N GLY A 82 -6.63 5.32 -5.05
CA GLY A 82 -6.10 5.72 -6.37
C GLY A 82 -5.00 4.80 -6.90
N GLY A 83 -4.83 3.62 -6.30
CA GLY A 83 -3.98 2.56 -6.84
C GLY A 83 -4.56 1.89 -8.08
N GLN A 84 -3.91 0.79 -8.46
CA GLN A 84 -4.22 -0.08 -9.57
C GLN A 84 -5.61 -0.73 -9.43
N ASN A 85 -6.24 -1.07 -10.57
CA ASN A 85 -7.56 -1.70 -10.55
C ASN A 85 -7.51 -3.10 -9.91
N ILE A 86 -8.54 -3.47 -9.14
CA ILE A 86 -8.65 -4.78 -8.48
C ILE A 86 -8.36 -5.95 -9.44
N ILE A 87 -8.88 -5.91 -10.66
CA ILE A 87 -8.68 -6.98 -11.65
C ILE A 87 -7.21 -7.10 -12.06
N GLU A 88 -6.51 -5.98 -12.23
CA GLU A 88 -5.09 -6.02 -12.57
C GLU A 88 -4.25 -6.52 -11.38
N ILE A 89 -4.62 -6.15 -10.15
CA ILE A 89 -4.01 -6.69 -8.92
C ILE A 89 -4.17 -8.22 -8.90
N LEU A 90 -5.38 -8.72 -9.12
CA LEU A 90 -5.65 -10.17 -9.16
C LEU A 90 -4.86 -10.89 -10.26
N ARG A 91 -4.68 -10.26 -11.43
CA ARG A 91 -3.84 -10.78 -12.51
C ARG A 91 -2.36 -10.84 -12.12
N GLU A 92 -1.83 -9.80 -11.47
CA GLU A 92 -0.45 -9.80 -10.96
C GLU A 92 -0.21 -10.90 -9.91
N LEU A 93 -1.23 -11.16 -9.08
CA LEU A 93 -1.20 -12.25 -8.09
C LEU A 93 -1.40 -13.63 -8.72
N LYS A 94 -1.65 -13.72 -10.03
CA LYS A 94 -2.02 -14.96 -10.73
C LYS A 94 -3.20 -15.68 -10.05
N ALA A 95 -4.19 -14.91 -9.60
CA ALA A 95 -5.39 -15.45 -8.97
C ALA A 95 -6.13 -16.40 -9.92
N ALA A 96 -6.80 -17.41 -9.35
CA ALA A 96 -7.59 -18.34 -10.14
C ALA A 96 -8.71 -17.61 -10.91
N PRO A 97 -9.09 -18.07 -12.11
CA PRO A 97 -10.14 -17.43 -12.91
C PRO A 97 -11.47 -17.29 -12.16
N GLU A 98 -11.80 -18.26 -11.31
CA GLU A 98 -12.98 -18.26 -10.44
C GLU A 98 -12.96 -17.10 -9.44
N VAL A 99 -11.80 -16.80 -8.86
CA VAL A 99 -11.61 -15.66 -7.96
C VAL A 99 -11.79 -14.38 -8.77
N ILE A 100 -11.13 -14.23 -9.93
CA ILE A 100 -11.27 -13.04 -10.78
C ILE A 100 -12.72 -12.79 -11.16
N ALA A 101 -13.46 -13.84 -11.55
CA ALA A 101 -14.86 -13.76 -11.94
C ALA A 101 -15.75 -13.23 -10.80
N SER A 102 -15.45 -13.58 -9.54
CA SER A 102 -16.20 -13.07 -8.38
C SER A 102 -16.08 -11.55 -8.15
N TYR A 103 -15.05 -10.90 -8.71
CA TYR A 103 -14.81 -9.46 -8.58
C TYR A 103 -15.30 -8.64 -9.79
N VAL A 104 -15.78 -9.30 -10.85
CA VAL A 104 -16.39 -8.62 -12.00
C VAL A 104 -17.89 -8.47 -11.72
N PRO A 105 -18.41 -7.24 -11.53
CA PRO A 105 -19.84 -7.04 -11.37
C PRO A 105 -20.55 -7.39 -12.69
N GLY A 106 -21.26 -8.52 -12.71
CA GLY A 106 -21.99 -9.02 -13.89
C GLY A 106 -21.54 -10.41 -14.35
N GLY A 107 -21.55 -11.39 -13.46
CA GLY A 107 -21.44 -12.79 -13.88
C GLY A 107 -22.56 -13.16 -14.84
N LEU A 108 -22.18 -13.71 -16.00
CA LEU A 108 -23.02 -14.24 -17.09
C LEU A 108 -23.69 -13.19 -17.98
N ALA A 109 -23.12 -13.02 -19.18
CA ALA A 109 -23.91 -12.92 -20.41
C ALA A 109 -23.63 -14.19 -21.22
#